data_AF-A0A0P7BFL5-F1
#
_entry.id   AF-A0A0P7BFL5-F1
#
_cell.length_a   1.000
_cell.length_b   1.000
_cell.length_c   1.000
_cell.angle_alpha   90.00
_cell.angle_beta   90.00
_cell.angle_gamma   90.00
#
_symmetry.space_group_name_H-M   'P 1'
#
loop_
_entity.id
_entity.type
_entity.pdbx_description
1 polymer ?
#
loop_
_entity_poly.entity_id
_entity_poly.type
_entity_poly.pdbx_seq_one_letter_code
_entity_poly.pdbx_strand_id
1 'polypeptide(L)'
;MMALNHLLRFYVNYHDNEKPLIDLIKQEKYKEAFPLFISFKNSYMSVGRNFKGGNNEKIWETLIAFEPKNQDGVVKLSEKFSSDGLLIKQNAISACSKFIWLFDHDVIIFDNNVAQALKYYGTDYNEYCDKWNAKYNECRVRITEGIAKFRLSELDPIFNEEWFVKRTYDQILWNDRKAFEGI
;
A
#
# COMPACT_ATOMS: atom_id res chain seq x y z
N MET A 1 9.14 11.84 18.75
CA MET A 1 9.18 10.43 19.20
C MET A 1 8.25 9.56 18.36
N MET A 2 7.03 10.05 18.03
CA MET A 2 6.04 9.35 17.19
C MET A 2 6.58 8.87 15.82
N ALA A 3 7.30 9.71 15.07
CA ALA A 3 7.78 9.35 13.72
C ALA A 3 8.73 8.13 13.69
N LEU A 4 9.59 7.94 14.70
CA LEU A 4 10.59 6.86 14.72
C LEU A 4 9.93 5.48 14.82
N ASN A 5 8.94 5.33 15.70
CA ASN A 5 8.25 4.06 15.89
C ASN A 5 7.53 3.62 14.61
N HIS A 6 6.91 4.54 13.88
CA HIS A 6 6.24 4.22 12.62
C HIS A 6 7.24 3.91 11.50
N LEU A 7 8.36 4.64 11.42
CA LEU A 7 9.46 4.36 10.48
C LEU A 7 10.01 2.94 10.67
N LEU A 8 10.38 2.58 11.90
CA LEU A 8 10.94 1.27 12.20
C LEU A 8 9.90 0.15 12.06
N ARG A 9 8.64 0.42 12.42
CA ARG A 9 7.56 -0.55 12.22
C ARG A 9 7.32 -0.84 10.74
N PHE A 10 7.29 0.20 9.90
CA PHE A 10 7.16 -0.01 8.47
C PHE A 10 8.37 -0.74 7.89
N TYR A 11 9.59 -0.35 8.29
CA TYR A 11 10.81 -1.03 7.89
C TYR A 11 10.74 -2.54 8.16
N VAL A 12 10.42 -2.93 9.39
CA VAL A 12 10.28 -4.35 9.77
C VAL A 12 9.18 -5.02 8.96
N ASN A 13 8.00 -4.40 8.86
CA ASN A 13 6.89 -4.95 8.09
C ASN A 13 7.24 -5.18 6.61
N TYR A 14 7.95 -4.22 5.99
CA TYR A 14 8.39 -4.31 4.61
C TYR A 14 9.38 -5.46 4.44
N HIS A 15 10.43 -5.54 5.26
CA HIS A 15 11.44 -6.60 5.15
C HIS A 15 10.89 -7.99 5.42
N ASP A 16 10.00 -8.14 6.40
CA ASP A 16 9.50 -9.45 6.82
C ASP A 16 8.34 -9.97 5.96
N ASN A 17 7.47 -9.07 5.47
CA ASN A 17 6.20 -9.47 4.84
C ASN A 17 6.06 -9.09 3.37
N GLU A 18 6.63 -7.95 2.94
CA GLU A 18 6.43 -7.44 1.57
C GLU A 18 7.60 -7.76 0.66
N LYS A 19 8.82 -7.44 1.10
CA LYS A 19 10.04 -7.54 0.30
C LYS A 19 10.25 -8.96 -0.26
N PRO A 20 10.10 -10.06 0.51
CA PRO A 20 10.30 -11.41 -0.03
C PRO A 20 9.31 -11.73 -1.16
N LEU A 21 8.06 -11.28 -1.04
CA LEU A 21 7.05 -11.44 -2.07
C LEU A 21 7.38 -10.59 -3.31
N ILE A 22 7.72 -9.31 -3.12
CA ILE A 22 8.07 -8.38 -4.20
C ILE A 22 9.31 -8.87 -4.97
N ASP A 23 10.34 -9.35 -4.26
CA ASP A 23 11.56 -9.87 -4.87
C ASP A 23 11.27 -11.08 -5.77
N LEU A 24 10.37 -11.97 -5.36
CA LEU A 24 9.94 -13.12 -6.18
C LEU A 24 9.10 -12.68 -7.38
N ILE A 25 8.22 -11.69 -7.21
CA ILE A 25 7.45 -11.09 -8.32
C ILE A 25 8.38 -10.49 -9.37
N LYS A 26 9.40 -9.72 -8.96
CA LYS A 26 10.39 -9.10 -9.84
C LYS A 26 11.25 -10.14 -10.58
N GLN A 27 11.43 -11.33 -9.99
CA GLN A 27 12.11 -12.46 -10.61
C GLN A 27 11.17 -13.36 -11.43
N GLU A 28 9.90 -12.98 -11.57
CA GLU A 28 8.85 -13.76 -12.26
C GLU A 28 8.64 -15.17 -11.65
N LYS A 29 9.01 -15.36 -10.39
CA LYS A 29 8.86 -16.63 -9.66
C LYS A 29 7.46 -16.76 -9.05
N TYR A 30 6.43 -16.66 -9.87
CA TYR A 30 5.04 -16.54 -9.42
C TYR A 30 4.52 -17.75 -8.63
N LYS A 31 5.05 -18.95 -8.89
CA LYS A 31 4.69 -20.16 -8.12
C LYS A 31 5.22 -20.09 -6.68
N GLU A 32 6.45 -19.61 -6.51
CA GLU A 32 7.08 -19.42 -5.18
C GLU A 32 6.48 -18.22 -4.44
N ALA A 33 6.05 -17.19 -5.18
CA ALA A 33 5.40 -16.01 -4.63
C ALA A 33 3.99 -16.29 -4.07
N PHE A 34 3.27 -17.28 -4.61
CA PHE A 34 1.86 -17.51 -4.27
C PHE A 34 1.59 -17.77 -2.77
N PRO A 35 2.33 -18.63 -2.06
CA PRO A 35 2.16 -18.79 -0.61
C PRO A 35 2.37 -17.48 0.17
N LEU A 36 3.37 -16.67 -0.23
CA LEU A 36 3.62 -15.37 0.40
C LEU A 36 2.53 -14.35 0.09
N PHE A 37 1.95 -14.40 -1.11
CA PHE A 37 0.78 -13.60 -1.47
C PHE A 37 -0.42 -13.90 -0.56
N ILE A 38 -0.67 -15.17 -0.23
CA ILE A 38 -1.74 -15.54 0.70
C ILE A 38 -1.48 -14.94 2.08
N SER A 39 -0.24 -15.03 2.59
CA SER A 39 0.16 -14.42 3.86
C SER A 39 0.01 -12.90 3.84
N PHE A 40 0.50 -12.24 2.79
CA PHE A 40 0.35 -10.80 2.57
C PHE A 40 -1.12 -10.37 2.61
N LYS A 41 -2.00 -11.11 1.94
CA LYS A 41 -3.43 -10.80 1.87
C LYS A 41 -4.09 -10.76 3.26
N ASN A 42 -3.57 -11.56 4.20
CA ASN A 42 -4.09 -11.70 5.56
C ASN A 42 -3.22 -10.99 6.62
N SER A 43 -2.20 -10.24 6.21
CA SER A 43 -1.31 -9.49 7.09
C SER A 43 -1.97 -8.19 7.58
N TYR A 44 -1.16 -7.26 8.11
CA TYR A 44 -1.60 -5.90 8.46
C TYR A 44 -2.30 -5.17 7.30
N MET A 45 -2.02 -5.55 6.05
CA MET A 45 -2.67 -4.98 4.85
C MET A 45 -4.18 -5.26 4.79
N SER A 46 -4.65 -6.30 5.49
CA SER A 46 -6.08 -6.63 5.66
C SER A 46 -6.86 -6.71 4.34
N VAL A 47 -6.23 -7.17 3.26
CA VAL A 47 -6.81 -7.20 1.91
C VAL A 47 -7.87 -8.30 1.78
N GLY A 48 -7.68 -9.43 2.47
CA GLY A 48 -8.48 -10.64 2.34
C GLY A 48 -9.96 -10.45 2.60
N ARG A 49 -10.32 -9.50 3.49
CA ARG A 49 -11.71 -9.18 3.85
C ARG A 49 -12.58 -8.67 2.70
N ASN A 50 -11.98 -8.30 1.57
CA ASN A 50 -12.71 -7.78 0.40
C ASN A 50 -13.14 -8.88 -0.58
N PHE A 51 -12.61 -10.11 -0.43
CA PHE A 51 -12.77 -11.19 -1.39
C PHE A 51 -13.57 -12.37 -0.84
N LYS A 52 -14.33 -13.03 -1.70
CA LYS A 52 -15.02 -14.28 -1.37
C LYS A 52 -14.00 -15.39 -1.09
N GLY A 53 -14.27 -16.22 -0.09
CA GLY A 53 -13.43 -17.37 0.27
C GLY A 53 -13.25 -18.36 -0.89
N GLY A 54 -12.15 -19.10 -0.88
CA GLY A 54 -11.86 -20.15 -1.87
C GLY A 54 -11.32 -19.68 -3.22
N ASN A 55 -11.11 -18.37 -3.43
CA ASN A 55 -10.69 -17.83 -4.73
C ASN A 55 -9.23 -17.37 -4.80
N ASN A 56 -8.35 -17.81 -3.88
CA ASN A 56 -6.98 -17.28 -3.80
C ASN A 56 -6.18 -17.46 -5.10
N GLU A 57 -6.26 -18.65 -5.71
CA GLU A 57 -5.58 -18.95 -6.98
C GLU A 57 -6.10 -18.05 -8.10
N LYS A 58 -7.42 -17.97 -8.29
CA LYS A 58 -8.01 -17.13 -9.32
C LYS A 58 -7.69 -15.63 -9.12
N ILE A 59 -7.66 -15.14 -7.88
CA ILE A 59 -7.24 -13.77 -7.58
C ILE A 59 -5.78 -13.56 -7.97
N TRP A 60 -4.91 -14.51 -7.62
CA TRP A 60 -3.48 -14.44 -7.94
C TRP A 60 -3.23 -14.49 -9.45
N GLU A 61 -3.84 -15.44 -10.15
CA GLU A 61 -3.75 -15.59 -11.61
C GLU A 61 -4.26 -14.35 -12.35
N THR A 62 -5.41 -13.81 -11.91
CA THR A 62 -5.95 -12.57 -12.45
C THR A 62 -4.97 -11.42 -12.19
N LEU A 63 -4.42 -11.33 -10.98
CA LEU A 63 -3.47 -10.30 -10.63
C LEU A 63 -2.22 -10.39 -11.50
N ILE A 64 -1.53 -11.52 -11.60
CA ILE A 64 -0.28 -11.63 -12.37
C ILE A 64 -0.47 -11.33 -13.86
N ALA A 65 -1.62 -11.70 -14.45
CA ALA A 65 -1.91 -11.48 -15.86
C ALA A 65 -2.49 -10.08 -16.17
N PHE A 66 -2.80 -9.29 -15.15
CA PHE A 66 -3.48 -8.01 -15.30
C PHE A 66 -2.52 -6.88 -15.67
N GLU A 67 -2.91 -6.06 -16.65
CA GLU A 67 -2.26 -4.81 -17.00
C GLU A 67 -3.29 -3.67 -17.14
N PRO A 68 -2.94 -2.41 -16.84
CA PRO A 68 -1.62 -1.93 -16.46
C PRO A 68 -1.28 -2.13 -14.97
N LYS A 69 0.00 -2.36 -14.65
CA LYS A 69 0.53 -2.42 -13.28
C LYS A 69 0.90 -1.07 -12.69
N ASN A 70 0.01 -0.09 -12.80
CA ASN A 70 0.26 1.27 -12.31
C ASN A 70 -1.00 1.88 -11.67
N GLN A 71 -0.94 3.18 -11.39
CA GLN A 71 -2.05 3.94 -10.80
C GLN A 71 -3.39 3.75 -11.53
N ASP A 72 -3.39 3.80 -12.87
CA ASP A 72 -4.59 3.61 -13.71
C ASP A 72 -5.14 2.16 -13.62
N GLY A 73 -4.27 1.22 -13.29
CA GLY A 73 -4.59 -0.19 -13.11
C GLY A 73 -5.47 -0.46 -11.91
N VAL A 74 -5.45 0.40 -10.88
CA VAL A 74 -6.16 0.16 -9.62
C VAL A 74 -7.68 0.06 -9.80
N VAL A 75 -8.27 1.03 -10.51
CA VAL A 75 -9.72 1.05 -10.77
C VAL A 75 -10.11 -0.11 -11.68
N LYS A 76 -9.36 -0.32 -12.76
CA LYS A 76 -9.58 -1.39 -13.72
C LYS A 76 -9.47 -2.78 -13.10
N LEU A 77 -8.52 -2.99 -12.18
CA LEU A 77 -8.38 -4.25 -11.45
C LEU A 77 -9.58 -4.49 -10.52
N SER A 78 -10.08 -3.44 -9.88
CA SER A 78 -11.27 -3.50 -9.04
C SER A 78 -12.51 -3.90 -9.86
N GLU A 79 -12.69 -3.29 -11.03
CA GLU A 79 -13.75 -3.64 -11.98
C GLU A 79 -13.63 -5.09 -12.46
N LYS A 80 -12.41 -5.53 -12.81
CA LYS A 80 -12.13 -6.90 -13.23
C LYS A 80 -12.44 -7.93 -12.14
N PHE A 81 -12.04 -7.69 -10.89
CA PHE A 81 -12.40 -8.58 -9.79
C PHE A 81 -13.91 -8.57 -9.52
N SER A 82 -14.57 -7.43 -9.71
CA SER A 82 -16.02 -7.33 -9.60
C SER A 82 -16.72 -8.14 -10.70
N SER A 83 -16.30 -8.01 -11.96
CA SER A 83 -16.87 -8.75 -13.10
C SER A 83 -16.68 -10.25 -12.96
N ASP A 84 -15.55 -10.67 -12.38
CA ASP A 84 -15.22 -12.08 -12.17
C ASP A 84 -15.93 -12.69 -10.95
N GLY A 85 -16.73 -11.88 -10.25
CA GLY A 85 -17.52 -12.29 -9.09
C GLY A 85 -16.66 -12.58 -7.85
N LEU A 86 -15.44 -12.05 -7.77
CA LEU A 86 -14.45 -12.37 -6.73
C LEU A 86 -14.62 -11.56 -5.44
N LEU A 87 -15.29 -10.40 -5.53
CA LEU A 87 -15.45 -9.47 -4.40
C LEU A 87 -16.70 -9.77 -3.55
N ILE A 88 -16.63 -9.46 -2.25
CA ILE A 88 -17.79 -9.54 -1.34
C ILE A 88 -18.75 -8.36 -1.59
N LYS A 89 -18.20 -7.16 -1.83
CA LYS A 89 -18.95 -5.94 -2.14
C LYS A 89 -18.48 -5.37 -3.46
N GLN A 90 -19.35 -4.63 -4.14
CA GLN A 90 -18.96 -3.91 -5.36
C GLN A 90 -17.90 -2.87 -4.99
N ASN A 91 -16.79 -2.90 -5.73
CA ASN A 91 -15.61 -2.04 -5.60
C ASN A 91 -14.67 -2.31 -4.41
N ALA A 92 -13.44 -2.70 -4.73
CA ALA A 92 -12.35 -2.94 -3.78
C ALA A 92 -11.10 -2.12 -4.13
N ILE A 93 -11.24 -0.82 -4.45
CA ILE A 93 -10.10 0.10 -4.72
C ILE A 93 -8.99 -0.09 -3.68
N SER A 94 -9.32 -0.11 -2.39
CA SER A 94 -8.33 -0.29 -1.32
C SER A 94 -7.53 -1.59 -1.42
N ALA A 95 -8.19 -2.69 -1.79
CA ALA A 95 -7.51 -3.96 -2.02
C ALA A 95 -6.64 -3.91 -3.28
N CYS A 96 -7.17 -3.34 -4.35
CA CYS A 96 -6.51 -3.29 -5.65
C CYS A 96 -5.28 -2.38 -5.61
N SER A 97 -5.33 -1.23 -4.94
CA SER A 97 -4.17 -0.37 -4.75
C SER A 97 -3.06 -1.07 -3.96
N LYS A 98 -3.42 -1.91 -2.97
CA LYS A 98 -2.46 -2.73 -2.20
C LYS A 98 -1.88 -3.89 -3.03
N PHE A 99 -2.62 -4.42 -3.99
CA PHE A 99 -2.09 -5.44 -4.91
C PHE A 99 -1.22 -4.85 -6.01
N ILE A 100 -1.62 -3.74 -6.62
CA ILE A 100 -0.78 -3.08 -7.63
C ILE A 100 0.52 -2.56 -7.01
N TRP A 101 0.48 -2.11 -5.74
CA TRP A 101 1.67 -1.78 -4.95
C TRP A 101 2.78 -2.84 -5.00
N LEU A 102 2.44 -4.14 -5.06
CA LEU A 102 3.43 -5.22 -5.14
C LEU A 102 4.25 -5.21 -6.46
N PHE A 103 3.77 -4.50 -7.47
CA PHE A 103 4.37 -4.39 -8.80
C PHE A 103 4.95 -3.00 -9.04
N ASP A 104 4.28 -1.95 -8.55
CA ASP A 104 4.66 -0.55 -8.74
C ASP A 104 4.57 0.23 -7.42
N HIS A 105 5.73 0.67 -6.95
CA HIS A 105 5.90 1.41 -5.70
C HIS A 105 5.54 2.91 -5.82
N ASP A 106 5.15 3.41 -7.00
CA ASP A 106 4.61 4.76 -7.13
C ASP A 106 3.09 4.82 -6.87
N VAL A 107 2.43 3.68 -6.79
CA VAL A 107 0.98 3.61 -6.52
C VAL A 107 0.64 4.08 -5.12
N ILE A 108 -0.37 4.96 -5.05
CA ILE A 108 -0.91 5.47 -3.79
C ILE A 108 -1.94 4.48 -3.24
N ILE A 109 -1.72 3.95 -2.05
CA ILE A 109 -2.70 3.04 -1.44
C ILE A 109 -3.93 3.81 -0.96
N PHE A 110 -5.11 3.41 -1.46
CA PHE A 110 -6.37 3.87 -0.91
C PHE A 110 -6.65 3.17 0.42
N ASP A 111 -6.83 3.95 1.49
CA ASP A 111 -7.17 3.45 2.80
C ASP A 111 -8.16 4.36 3.51
N ASN A 112 -9.09 3.78 4.27
CA ASN A 112 -10.15 4.54 4.93
C ASN A 112 -9.64 5.44 6.04
N ASN A 113 -8.56 5.07 6.75
CA ASN A 113 -8.01 5.93 7.80
C ASN A 113 -7.32 7.15 7.18
N VAL A 114 -6.62 6.94 6.06
CA VAL A 114 -6.00 8.02 5.28
C VAL A 114 -7.08 8.91 4.67
N ALA A 115 -8.12 8.34 4.05
CA ALA A 115 -9.25 9.11 3.52
C ALA A 115 -9.90 9.99 4.60
N GLN A 116 -10.09 9.47 5.81
CA GLN A 116 -10.61 10.25 6.94
C GLN A 116 -9.67 11.38 7.36
N ALA A 117 -8.35 11.12 7.43
CA ALA A 117 -7.36 12.15 7.73
C ALA A 117 -7.33 13.28 6.68
N LEU A 118 -7.54 12.91 5.41
CA LEU A 118 -7.65 13.83 4.28
C LEU A 118 -9.02 14.52 4.18
N LYS A 119 -10.00 14.16 5.03
CA LYS A 119 -11.41 14.57 4.94
C LYS A 119 -12.01 14.29 3.55
N TYR A 120 -11.63 13.16 2.95
CA TYR A 120 -12.13 12.69 1.67
C TYR A 120 -13.26 11.67 1.89
N TYR A 121 -14.40 11.93 1.25
CA TYR A 121 -15.61 11.11 1.37
C TYR A 121 -16.18 10.68 0.01
N GLY A 122 -15.40 10.89 -1.07
CA GLY A 122 -15.79 10.54 -2.44
C GLY A 122 -15.52 9.09 -2.81
N THR A 123 -15.76 8.77 -4.08
CA THR A 123 -15.46 7.46 -4.69
C THR A 123 -14.45 7.52 -5.83
N ASP A 124 -14.07 8.73 -6.27
CA ASP A 124 -13.07 8.96 -7.32
C ASP A 124 -11.65 8.74 -6.80
N TYR A 125 -10.99 7.68 -7.29
CA TYR A 125 -9.65 7.32 -6.86
C TYR A 125 -8.59 8.38 -7.23
N ASN A 126 -8.73 9.07 -8.36
CA ASN A 126 -7.78 10.12 -8.76
C ASN A 126 -7.91 11.34 -7.85
N GLU A 127 -9.13 11.75 -7.51
CA GLU A 127 -9.37 12.84 -6.55
C GLU A 127 -8.76 12.51 -5.17
N TYR A 128 -8.89 11.26 -4.71
CA TYR A 128 -8.23 10.81 -3.49
C TYR A 128 -6.71 10.96 -3.59
N CYS A 129 -6.12 10.59 -4.72
CA CYS A 129 -4.68 10.63 -4.94
C CYS A 129 -4.13 12.05 -5.02
N ASP A 130 -4.88 12.98 -5.60
CA ASP A 130 -4.52 14.40 -5.61
C ASP A 130 -4.49 14.97 -4.18
N LYS A 131 -5.52 14.66 -3.37
CA LYS A 131 -5.55 15.06 -1.96
C LYS A 131 -4.43 14.42 -1.15
N TRP A 132 -4.15 13.14 -1.41
CA TRP A 132 -3.06 12.41 -0.78
C TRP A 132 -1.71 13.06 -1.09
N ASN A 133 -1.43 13.36 -2.36
CA ASN A 133 -0.18 13.99 -2.78
C ASN A 133 -0.01 15.38 -2.17
N ALA A 134 -1.08 16.19 -2.16
CA ALA A 134 -1.06 17.50 -1.53
C ALA A 134 -0.67 17.39 -0.04
N LYS A 135 -1.35 16.53 0.73
CA LYS A 135 -1.07 16.39 2.16
C LYS A 135 0.27 15.73 2.45
N TYR A 136 0.69 14.75 1.65
CA TYR A 136 2.01 14.14 1.74
C TYR A 136 3.12 15.19 1.58
N ASN A 137 3.00 16.08 0.60
CA ASN A 137 4.00 17.12 0.35
C ASN A 137 4.15 18.11 1.54
N GLU A 138 3.06 18.39 2.27
CA GLU A 138 3.12 19.18 3.50
C GLU A 138 3.81 18.42 4.65
N CYS A 139 3.62 17.11 4.72
CA CYS A 139 4.06 16.28 5.84
C CYS A 139 5.45 15.66 5.66
N ARG A 140 5.93 15.51 4.42
CA ARG A 140 7.16 14.77 4.08
C ARG A 140 8.39 15.29 4.83
N VAL A 141 8.47 16.60 5.04
CA VAL A 141 9.59 17.25 5.75
C VAL A 141 9.75 16.67 7.15
N ARG A 142 8.65 16.49 7.90
CA ARG A 142 8.70 15.91 9.25
C ARG A 142 9.17 14.45 9.26
N ILE A 143 8.83 13.70 8.23
CA ILE A 143 9.27 12.30 8.09
C ILE A 143 10.77 12.26 7.82
N THR A 144 11.24 13.07 6.87
CA THR A 144 12.67 13.17 6.51
C THR A 144 13.53 13.72 7.64
N GLU A 145 13.02 14.68 8.43
CA GLU A 145 13.68 15.15 9.65
C GLU A 145 13.83 14.02 10.69
N GLY A 146 12.82 13.14 10.79
CA GLY A 146 12.91 11.94 11.63
C GLY A 146 14.02 11.00 11.17
N ILE A 147 14.08 10.71 9.87
CA ILE A 147 15.13 9.87 9.27
C ILE A 147 16.52 10.44 9.54
N ALA A 148 16.72 11.74 9.28
CA ALA A 148 17.99 12.42 9.50
C ALA A 148 18.39 12.48 10.98
N LYS A 149 17.46 12.85 11.86
CA LYS A 149 17.70 12.95 13.31
C LYS A 149 18.20 11.64 13.92
N PHE A 150 17.68 10.51 13.45
CA PHE A 150 18.04 9.19 13.95
C PHE A 150 19.08 8.48 13.07
N ARG A 151 19.65 9.17 12.06
CA ARG A 151 20.65 8.64 11.13
C ARG A 151 20.24 7.31 10.50
N LEU A 152 18.94 7.14 10.24
CA LEU A 152 18.40 5.84 9.77
C LEU A 152 18.93 5.45 8.40
N SER A 153 19.28 6.43 7.55
CA SER A 153 19.88 6.17 6.24
C SER A 153 21.28 5.54 6.31
N GLU A 154 21.94 5.60 7.48
CA GLU A 154 23.21 4.88 7.71
C GLU A 154 22.98 3.42 8.11
N LEU A 155 21.78 3.09 8.62
CA LEU A 155 21.37 1.72 8.90
C LEU A 155 20.99 1.01 7.59
N ASP A 156 20.17 1.65 6.76
CA ASP A 156 19.78 1.14 5.45
C ASP A 156 19.48 2.32 4.48
N PRO A 157 20.04 2.34 3.26
CA PRO A 157 19.75 3.39 2.28
C PRO A 157 18.27 3.52 1.89
N ILE A 158 17.46 2.48 2.11
CA ILE A 158 16.02 2.47 1.78
C ILE A 158 15.25 3.61 2.43
N PHE A 159 15.71 4.09 3.60
CA PHE A 159 15.09 5.24 4.28
C PHE A 159 15.16 6.54 3.46
N ASN A 160 16.03 6.62 2.46
CA ASN A 160 16.10 7.74 1.52
C ASN A 160 15.27 7.54 0.25
N GLU A 161 14.67 6.36 0.04
CA GLU A 161 13.87 6.09 -1.14
C GLU A 161 12.50 6.78 -1.02
N GLU A 162 12.12 7.56 -2.03
CA GLU A 162 10.89 8.38 -1.99
C GLU A 162 9.65 7.52 -1.74
N TRP A 163 9.55 6.34 -2.37
CA TRP A 163 8.42 5.43 -2.13
C TRP A 163 8.36 4.97 -0.67
N PHE A 164 9.50 4.79 0.00
CA PHE A 164 9.55 4.34 1.39
C PHE A 164 9.05 5.45 2.33
N VAL A 165 9.42 6.70 2.04
CA VAL A 165 8.90 7.88 2.75
C VAL A 165 7.38 8.02 2.53
N LYS A 166 6.90 7.84 1.29
CA LYS A 166 5.47 7.81 0.96
C LYS A 166 4.72 6.72 1.73
N ARG A 167 5.24 5.50 1.80
CA ARG A 167 4.60 4.41 2.56
C ARG A 167 4.65 4.62 4.07
N THR A 168 5.72 5.23 4.58
CA THR A 168 5.81 5.62 5.99
C THR A 168 4.71 6.61 6.35
N TYR A 169 4.43 7.59 5.48
CA TYR A 169 3.30 8.51 5.66
C TYR A 169 1.97 7.76 5.81
N ASP A 170 1.69 6.79 4.93
CA ASP A 170 0.48 5.96 5.04
C ASP A 170 0.44 5.16 6.34
N GLN A 171 1.55 4.52 6.72
CA GLN A 171 1.63 3.75 7.97
C GLN A 171 1.40 4.60 9.22
N ILE A 172 1.88 5.84 9.23
CA ILE A 172 1.59 6.78 10.31
C ILE A 172 0.07 6.97 10.39
N LEU A 173 -0.59 7.32 9.28
CA LEU A 173 -2.03 7.59 9.25
C LEU A 173 -2.91 6.35 9.48
N TRP A 174 -2.44 5.15 9.13
CA TRP A 174 -3.16 3.90 9.43
C TRP A 174 -3.24 3.64 10.94
N ASN A 175 -2.24 4.09 11.69
CA ASN A 175 -2.15 3.91 13.14
C ASN A 175 -2.66 5.11 13.94
N ASP A 176 -2.45 6.32 13.43
CA ASP A 176 -2.94 7.57 14.02
C ASP A 176 -3.37 8.54 12.91
N ARG A 177 -4.67 8.53 12.61
CA ARG A 177 -5.29 9.43 11.62
C ARG A 177 -5.13 10.92 11.96
N LYS A 178 -4.73 11.25 13.19
CA LYS A 178 -4.55 12.62 13.67
C LYS A 178 -3.08 13.07 13.71
N ALA A 179 -2.14 12.20 13.33
CA ALA A 179 -0.70 12.46 13.46
C ALA A 179 -0.23 13.75 12.77
N PHE A 180 -0.98 14.21 11.76
CA PHE A 180 -0.69 15.42 10.99
C PHE A 180 -1.78 16.51 11.12
N GLU A 181 -2.66 16.43 12.13
CA GLU A 181 -3.57 17.54 12.46
C GLU A 181 -2.76 18.77 12.93
N GLY A 182 -3.05 19.95 12.37
CA GLY A 182 -2.37 21.20 12.74
C GLY A 182 -1.02 21.45 12.08
N ILE A 183 -0.69 20.68 11.02
CA ILE A 183 0.28 21.04 9.98
C ILE A 183 -0.47 21.70 8.85
#